data_AF-A0A6P0Y800-F1
#
_entry.id   AF-A0A6P0Y800-F1
#
_cell.length_a   1.000
_cell.length_b   1.000
_cell.length_c   1.000
_cell.angle_alpha   90.00
_cell.angle_beta   90.00
_cell.angle_gamma   90.00
#
_symmetry.space_group_name_H-M   'P 1'
#
loop_
_entity.id
_entity.type
_entity.pdbx_description
1 polymer ?
#
loop_
_entity_poly.entity_id
_entity_poly.type
_entity_poly.pdbx_seq_one_letter_code
_entity_poly.pdbx_strand_id
1 'polypeptide(L)'
;MDKILLHNPENFLSIINRYPQVKIVLSGHIHQEFAKEINGIHYLSTPSTCIQFEPGNYKFFLDKQPPGLRLLTLYPDGNYTTKIERINYIYECDMAASGY
;
A
#
# COMPACT_ATOMS: atom_id res chain seq x y z
N MET A 1 9.62 9.47 12.45
CA MET A 1 9.73 8.52 11.33
C MET A 1 9.23 7.19 11.81
N ASP A 2 8.31 6.58 11.07
CA ASP A 2 7.97 5.17 11.28
C ASP A 2 9.27 4.36 11.21
N LYS A 3 9.53 3.57 12.26
CA LYS A 3 10.76 2.77 12.35
C LYS A 3 10.70 1.52 11.46
N ILE A 4 9.58 1.30 10.79
CA ILE A 4 9.26 0.10 10.02
C ILE A 4 9.30 0.40 8.51
N LEU A 5 10.31 1.16 8.07
CA LEU A 5 10.57 1.36 6.65
C LEU A 5 11.30 0.13 6.07
N LEU A 6 11.26 -0.02 4.74
CA LEU A 6 12.14 -0.96 4.07
C LEU A 6 13.60 -0.55 4.35
N HIS A 7 14.33 -1.34 5.13
CA HIS A 7 15.67 -0.96 5.62
C HIS A 7 16.74 -0.88 4.51
N ASN A 8 16.63 -1.70 3.46
CA ASN A 8 17.62 -1.78 2.37
C ASN A 8 16.97 -1.52 1.00
N PRO A 9 16.40 -0.33 0.77
CA PRO A 9 15.62 -0.05 -0.45
C PRO A 9 16.50 -0.13 -1.69
N GLU A 10 17.75 0.35 -1.63
CA GLU A 10 18.66 0.32 -2.79
C GLU A 10 18.99 -1.11 -3.24
N ASN A 11 19.28 -2.02 -2.31
CA ASN A 11 19.53 -3.42 -2.64
C ASN A 11 18.29 -4.07 -3.25
N PHE A 12 17.11 -3.82 -2.69
CA PHE A 12 15.84 -4.31 -3.24
C PHE A 12 15.64 -3.81 -4.68
N LEU A 13 15.78 -2.49 -4.89
CA LEU A 13 15.66 -1.85 -6.20
C LEU A 13 16.69 -2.39 -7.20
N SER A 14 17.94 -2.62 -6.77
CA SER A 14 19.00 -3.19 -7.62
C SER A 14 18.67 -4.62 -8.08
N ILE A 15 18.00 -5.41 -7.23
CA ILE A 15 17.64 -6.78 -7.57
C ILE A 15 16.49 -6.75 -8.59
N ILE A 16 15.39 -6.07 -8.28
CA ILE A 16 14.19 -6.08 -9.14
C ILE A 16 14.44 -5.44 -10.51
N ASN A 17 15.28 -4.39 -10.59
CA ASN A 17 15.61 -3.73 -11.86
C ASN A 17 16.40 -4.64 -12.82
N ARG A 18 16.98 -5.76 -12.33
CA ARG A 18 17.66 -6.75 -13.19
C ARG A 18 16.68 -7.73 -13.86
N TYR A 19 15.42 -7.77 -13.43
CA TYR A 19 14.45 -8.79 -13.83
C TYR A 19 13.25 -8.15 -14.56
N PRO A 20 13.27 -8.04 -15.90
CA PRO A 20 12.24 -7.34 -16.68
C PRO A 20 10.84 -7.99 -16.60
N GLN A 21 10.75 -9.23 -16.09
CA GLN A 21 9.50 -9.92 -15.81
C GLN A 21 8.77 -9.40 -14.56
N VAL A 22 9.44 -8.65 -13.68
CA VAL A 22 8.79 -8.02 -12.53
C VAL A 22 7.95 -6.86 -13.04
N LYS A 23 6.62 -6.92 -12.84
CA LYS A 23 5.68 -5.87 -13.27
C LYS A 23 5.06 -5.10 -12.10
N ILE A 24 5.00 -5.71 -10.92
CA ILE A 24 4.31 -5.15 -9.75
C ILE A 24 5.11 -5.43 -8.48
N VAL A 25 5.19 -4.43 -7.61
CA VAL A 25 5.60 -4.54 -6.20
C VAL A 25 4.42 -4.11 -5.34
N LEU A 26 3.93 -5.00 -4.48
CA LEU A 26 2.84 -4.72 -3.55
C LEU A 26 3.38 -4.54 -2.14
N SER A 27 2.86 -3.54 -1.43
CA SER A 27 3.23 -3.25 -0.04
C SER A 27 1.99 -2.93 0.82
N GLY A 28 2.12 -3.11 2.12
CA GLY A 28 1.14 -2.66 3.10
C GLY A 28 1.72 -1.50 3.92
N HIS A 29 1.64 -1.64 5.25
CA HIS A 29 2.26 -0.77 6.26
C HIS A 29 1.69 0.65 6.36
N ILE A 30 1.56 1.39 5.25
CA ILE A 30 1.12 2.79 5.28
C ILE A 30 -0.41 2.95 5.37
N HIS A 31 -1.18 1.86 5.29
CA HIS A 31 -2.65 1.84 5.37
C HIS A 31 -3.33 2.82 4.40
N GLN A 32 -2.74 2.99 3.21
CA GLN A 32 -3.19 3.91 2.18
C GLN A 32 -3.25 3.20 0.84
N GLU A 33 -4.01 3.78 -0.09
CA GLU A 33 -3.90 3.47 -1.51
C GLU A 33 -2.80 4.34 -2.11
N PHE A 34 -1.71 3.71 -2.55
CA PHE A 34 -0.62 4.34 -3.27
C PHE A 34 -0.39 3.60 -4.58
N ALA A 35 -0.02 4.36 -5.61
CA ALA A 35 0.42 3.83 -6.89
C ALA A 35 1.51 4.71 -7.48
N LYS A 36 2.61 4.11 -7.92
CA LYS A 36 3.67 4.79 -8.67
C LYS A 36 4.33 3.82 -9.63
N GLU A 37 4.62 4.27 -10.84
CA GLU A 37 5.42 3.51 -11.79
C GLU A 37 6.88 3.99 -11.76
N ILE A 38 7.82 3.04 -11.71
CA ILE A 38 9.26 3.31 -11.83
C ILE A 38 9.86 2.22 -12.73
N ASN A 39 10.50 2.61 -13.82
CA ASN A 39 11.15 1.69 -14.78
C ASN A 39 10.21 0.57 -15.30
N GLY A 40 8.92 0.88 -15.54
CA GLY A 40 7.94 -0.11 -16.00
C GLY A 40 7.45 -1.09 -14.92
N ILE A 41 7.81 -0.86 -13.64
CA ILE A 41 7.34 -1.61 -12.48
C ILE A 41 6.35 -0.75 -11.70
N HIS A 42 5.16 -1.28 -11.41
CA HIS A 42 4.16 -0.59 -10.61
C HIS A 42 4.33 -0.92 -9.12
N TYR A 43 4.60 0.10 -8.32
CA TYR A 43 4.69 0.04 -6.87
C TYR A 43 3.35 0.48 -6.30
N LEU A 44 2.64 -0.46 -5.68
CA LEU A 44 1.32 -0.23 -5.13
C LEU A 44 1.35 -0.47 -3.63
N SER A 45 0.57 0.32 -2.89
CA SER A 45 0.20 -0.02 -1.51
C SER A 45 -1.27 -0.41 -1.41
N THR A 46 -1.57 -1.23 -0.42
CA THR A 46 -2.93 -1.69 -0.12
C THR A 46 -3.43 -1.00 1.16
N PRO A 47 -4.66 -0.45 1.14
CA PRO A 47 -5.36 -0.02 2.35
C PRO A 47 -5.41 -1.15 3.39
N SER A 48 -5.54 -0.79 4.67
CA SER A 48 -5.78 -1.79 5.70
C SER A 48 -7.23 -2.26 5.68
N THR A 49 -7.47 -3.50 6.11
CA THR A 49 -8.83 -4.00 6.38
C THR A 49 -9.40 -3.46 7.70
N CYS A 50 -8.75 -2.50 8.35
CA CYS A 50 -9.17 -1.85 9.58
C CYS A 50 -8.93 -0.32 9.48
N ILE A 51 -8.23 0.27 10.45
CA ILE A 51 -7.93 1.70 10.52
C ILE A 51 -7.06 2.18 9.36
N GLN A 52 -7.29 3.39 8.89
CA GLN A 52 -6.51 4.03 7.84
C GLN A 52 -5.62 5.13 8.45
N PHE A 53 -4.49 5.43 7.81
CA PHE A 53 -3.59 6.51 8.26
C PHE A 53 -3.66 7.70 7.32
N GLU A 54 -3.67 8.90 7.90
CA GLU A 54 -3.76 10.16 7.14
C GLU A 54 -2.52 10.35 6.23
N PRO A 55 -2.72 10.63 4.92
CA PRO A 55 -1.62 10.84 4.00
C PRO A 55 -0.87 12.14 4.28
N GLY A 56 0.44 12.14 4.05
CA GLY A 56 1.29 13.35 4.14
C GLY A 56 1.63 13.81 5.56
N ASN A 57 1.25 13.05 6.59
CA ASN A 57 1.54 13.41 7.97
C ASN A 57 2.74 12.62 8.52
N TYR A 58 3.65 13.32 9.22
CA TYR A 58 4.84 12.70 9.82
C TYR A 58 4.59 12.08 11.20
N LYS A 59 3.47 12.46 11.83
CA LYS A 59 2.97 11.87 13.07
C LYS A 59 1.83 10.92 12.74
N PHE A 60 1.57 9.99 13.64
CA PHE A 60 0.43 9.09 13.52
C PHE A 60 -0.87 9.89 13.62
N PHE A 61 -1.68 9.83 12.56
CA PHE A 61 -3.04 10.35 12.52
C PHE A 61 -3.93 9.35 11.79
N LEU A 62 -5.14 9.18 12.30
CA LEU A 62 -6.14 8.30 11.72
C LEU A 62 -6.90 9.02 10.60
N ASP A 63 -7.11 8.33 9.48
CA ASP A 63 -7.98 8.76 8.40
C ASP A 63 -9.39 8.18 8.61
N LYS A 64 -10.42 8.94 8.21
CA LYS A 64 -11.84 8.56 8.26
C LYS A 64 -12.25 7.62 7.13
N GLN A 65 -11.35 7.35 6.18
CA GLN A 65 -11.64 6.44 5.08
C GLN A 65 -12.01 5.04 5.60
N PRO A 66 -13.02 4.38 5.02
CA PRO A 66 -13.41 3.04 5.45
C PRO A 66 -12.31 2.01 5.16
N PRO A 67 -12.31 0.87 5.90
CA PRO A 67 -11.48 -0.29 5.58
C PRO A 67 -11.52 -0.65 4.09
N GLY A 68 -10.38 -1.10 3.57
CA GLY A 68 -10.28 -1.49 2.18
C GLY A 68 -9.37 -2.70 1.95
N LEU A 69 -9.57 -3.32 0.80
CA LEU A 69 -8.72 -4.37 0.26
C LEU A 69 -8.39 -4.06 -1.20
N ARG A 70 -7.31 -4.66 -1.70
CA ARG A 70 -6.94 -4.60 -3.11
C ARG A 70 -7.29 -5.92 -3.78
N LEU A 71 -8.14 -5.86 -4.80
CA LEU A 71 -8.31 -6.98 -5.72
C LEU A 71 -7.26 -6.86 -6.83
N LEU A 72 -6.59 -7.97 -7.11
CA LEU A 72 -5.58 -8.11 -8.16
C LEU A 72 -5.89 -9.34 -8.99
N THR A 73 -6.14 -9.12 -10.28
CA THR A 73 -6.36 -10.20 -11.26
C THR A 73 -5.13 -10.27 -12.15
N LEU A 74 -4.51 -11.45 -12.23
CA LEU A 74 -3.36 -11.70 -13.09
C LEU A 74 -3.81 -12.50 -14.31
N TYR A 75 -3.39 -12.09 -15.50
CA TYR A 75 -3.74 -12.75 -16.76
C TYR A 75 -2.56 -13.57 -17.31
N PRO A 76 -2.81 -14.62 -18.13
CA PRO A 76 -1.76 -15.48 -18.67
C PRO A 76 -0.74 -14.78 -19.58
N ASP A 77 -1.10 -13.64 -20.17
CA ASP A 77 -0.25 -12.82 -21.03
C ASP A 77 0.69 -11.88 -20.25
N GLY A 78 0.65 -11.93 -18.91
CA GLY A 78 1.43 -11.08 -18.03
C GLY A 78 0.78 -9.72 -17.75
N ASN A 79 -0.40 -9.43 -18.32
CA ASN A 79 -1.19 -8.28 -17.91
C ASN A 79 -1.84 -8.52 -16.55
N TYR A 80 -2.35 -7.44 -15.96
CA TYR A 80 -3.10 -7.50 -14.72
C TYR A 80 -4.09 -6.34 -14.63
N THR A 81 -5.12 -6.52 -13.80
CA THR A 81 -6.00 -5.43 -13.37
C THR A 81 -6.02 -5.36 -11.85
N THR A 82 -6.19 -4.15 -11.32
CA THR A 82 -6.29 -3.96 -9.88
C THR A 82 -7.31 -2.89 -9.54
N LYS A 83 -8.02 -3.07 -8.44
CA LYS A 83 -8.94 -2.09 -7.88
C LYS A 83 -8.94 -2.16 -6.36
N ILE A 84 -9.24 -1.04 -5.72
CA ILE A 84 -9.53 -1.01 -4.29
C ILE A 84 -11.03 -1.24 -4.10
N GLU A 85 -11.39 -2.17 -3.22
CA GLU A 85 -12.74 -2.31 -2.70
C GLU A 85 -12.74 -1.85 -1.25
N ARG A 86 -13.59 -0.86 -0.94
CA ARG A 86 -13.80 -0.42 0.42
C ARG A 86 -15.11 -0.97 0.95
N ILE A 87 -15.08 -1.44 2.20
CA ILE A 87 -16.24 -2.03 2.85
C ILE A 87 -16.92 -0.91 3.63
N ASN A 88 -18.20 -0.67 3.34
CA ASN A 88 -19.00 0.28 4.09
C ASN A 88 -19.43 -0.35 5.43
N TYR A 89 -18.47 -0.47 6.33
CA TYR A 89 -18.65 -0.94 7.70
C TYR A 89 -18.44 0.23 8.64
N ILE A 90 -19.40 0.49 9.53
CA ILE A 90 -19.27 1.50 10.58
C ILE A 90 -18.30 0.94 11.62
N TYR A 91 -17.05 1.38 11.52
CA TYR A 91 -16.01 1.07 12.49
C TYR A 91 -15.90 2.25 13.47
N GLU A 92 -16.29 2.04 14.73
CA GLU A 92 -16.01 3.01 15.79
C GLU A 92 -14.52 2.95 16.11
N CYS A 93 -13.75 3.86 15.51
CA CYS A 93 -12.34 4.05 15.82
C CYS A 93 -12.20 5.17 16.86
N ASP A 94 -11.39 4.94 17.90
CA ASP A 94 -10.95 6.02 18.77
C ASP A 94 -9.99 6.93 18.00
N MET A 95 -10.51 8.04 17.50
CA MET A 95 -9.77 9.03 16.73
C MET A 95 -8.70 9.77 17.57
N ALA A 96 -8.69 9.58 18.89
CA ALA A 96 -7.64 10.10 19.78
C ALA A 96 -6.49 9.12 20.01
N ALA A 97 -6.51 7.92 19.39
CA ALA A 97 -5.42 6.97 19.48
C ALA A 97 -4.09 7.60 19.00
N SER A 98 -3.02 7.38 19.77
CA SER A 98 -1.68 7.96 19.51
C SER A 98 -0.67 6.95 18.94
N GLY A 99 -1.12 5.73 18.64
CA GLY A 99 -0.30 4.67 18.06
C GLY A 99 -1.08 3.42 17.70
N TYR A 100 -0.36 2.45 17.12
CA TYR A 100 -0.81 1.11 16.74
C TYR A 100 0.29 0.08 17.04
#